data_AF-A0A3B1CF74-F1
#
_entry.id   AF-A0A3B1CF74-F1
#
_cell.length_a   1.000
_cell.length_b   1.000
_cell.length_c   1.000
_cell.angle_alpha   90.00
_cell.angle_beta   90.00
_cell.angle_gamma   90.00
#
_symmetry.space_group_name_H-M   'P 1'
#
loop_
_entity.id
_entity.type
_entity.pdbx_description
1 polymer ?
#
loop_
_entity_poly.entity_id
_entity_poly.type
_entity_poly.pdbx_seq_one_letter_code
_entity_poly.pdbx_strand_id
1 'polypeptide(L)' 'LEIVTWKYLGIHIKPIVILNYEGFFDHLFAQFEHCKKHAVMREGFEKLWTECTSIEEIFGLIDRSG' A
#
# COMPACT_ATOMS: atom_id res chain seq x y z
N LEU A 1 -2.60 8.30 1.45
CA LEU A 1 -2.08 8.69 0.12
C LEU A 1 -0.70 9.33 0.21
N GLU A 2 -0.50 10.39 1.00
CA GLU A 2 0.79 11.10 1.10
C GLU A 2 2.01 10.19 1.33
N ILE A 3 1.97 9.31 2.34
CA ILE A 3 3.08 8.39 2.64
C ILE A 3 3.35 7.40 1.49
N VAL A 4 2.30 6.95 0.79
CA VAL A 4 2.46 6.09 -0.41
C VAL A 4 3.16 6.88 -1.53
N THR A 5 2.80 8.14 -1.72
CA THR A 5 3.44 9.04 -2.69
C THR A 5 4.91 9.30 -2.33
N TRP A 6 5.24 9.52 -1.06
CA TRP A 6 6.62 9.73 -0.64
C TRP A 6 7.50 8.49 -0.90
N LYS A 7 6.97 7.30 -0.64
CA LYS A 7 7.65 6.05 -1.00
C LYS A 7 7.82 5.89 -2.52
N TYR A 8 6.79 6.24 -3.29
CA TYR A 8 6.85 6.25 -4.76
C TYR A 8 7.93 7.21 -5.30
N LEU A 9 8.09 8.37 -4.67
CA LEU A 9 9.13 9.36 -5.00
C LEU A 9 10.51 9.01 -4.44
N GLY A 10 10.64 7.93 -3.66
CA GLY A 10 11.90 7.51 -3.05
C GLY A 10 12.35 8.36 -1.84
N ILE A 11 11.44 9.15 -1.25
CA ILE A 11 11.74 9.99 -0.08
C ILE A 11 11.96 9.14 1.18
N HIS A 12 11.32 7.98 1.27
CA HIS A 12 11.59 6.98 2.32
C HIS A 12 11.40 5.56 1.79
N ILE A 13 11.97 4.59 2.51
CA ILE A 13 11.88 3.16 2.18
C ILE A 13 11.10 2.33 3.20
N LYS A 14 10.55 2.96 4.26
CA LYS A 14 9.79 2.27 5.31
C LYS A 14 8.64 1.42 4.73
N PRO A 15 8.31 0.26 5.34
CA PRO A 15 7.12 -0.49 4.97
C PRO A 15 5.87 0.35 5.20
N ILE A 16 4.84 0.10 4.38
CA ILE A 16 3.52 0.68 4.53
C ILE A 16 2.57 -0.50 4.60
N VAL A 17 1.84 -0.63 5.71
CA VAL A 17 0.82 -1.67 5.88
C VAL A 17 -0.54 -0.98 5.97
N ILE A 18 -1.51 -1.46 5.21
CA ILE A 18 -2.89 -0.96 5.21
C ILE A 18 -3.79 -2.05 5.76
N LEU A 19 -4.37 -1.80 6.94
CA LEU A 19 -5.39 -2.65 7.54
C LEU A 19 -6.73 -2.43 6.83
N ASN A 20 -7.09 -3.33 5.93
CA ASN A 20 -8.38 -3.39 5.26
C ASN A 20 -9.38 -4.25 6.06
N TYR A 21 -9.73 -3.79 7.26
CA TYR A 21 -10.69 -4.48 8.12
C TYR A 21 -12.09 -4.43 7.48
N GLU A 22 -12.70 -5.60 7.27
CA GLU A 22 -14.04 -5.77 6.66
C GLU A 22 -14.23 -4.99 5.34
N GLY A 23 -13.18 -4.85 4.52
CA GLY A 23 -13.25 -4.21 3.20
C GLY A 23 -13.34 -2.67 3.23
N PHE A 24 -13.04 -2.04 4.36
CA PHE A 24 -13.10 -0.58 4.51
C PHE A 24 -12.34 0.20 3.41
N PHE A 25 -11.22 -0.35 2.91
CA PHE A 25 -10.36 0.25 1.88
C PHE A 25 -10.52 -0.35 0.48
N ASP A 26 -11.51 -1.20 0.23
CA ASP A 26 -11.75 -1.81 -1.10
C ASP A 26 -11.85 -0.75 -2.21
N HIS A 27 -12.57 0.34 -1.94
CA HIS A 27 -12.71 1.46 -2.89
C HIS A 27 -11.39 2.21 -3.12
N LEU A 28 -10.51 2.30 -2.13
CA LEU A 28 -9.19 2.89 -2.29
C LEU A 28 -8.31 2.03 -3.20
N PHE A 29 -8.33 0.71 -3.02
CA PHE A 29 -7.60 -0.21 -3.88
C PHE A 29 -8.17 -0.23 -5.31
N ALA A 30 -9.49 -0.14 -5.46
CA ALA A 30 -10.10 0.01 -6.78
C ALA A 30 -9.66 1.32 -7.49
N GLN A 31 -9.51 2.43 -6.74
CA GLN A 31 -8.97 3.68 -7.27
C GLN A 31 -7.51 3.53 -7.73
N PHE A 32 -6.69 2.78 -6.98
CA PHE A 32 -5.30 2.50 -7.38
C PHE A 32 -5.22 1.67 -8.66
N GLU A 33 -6.04 0.64 -8.78
CA GLU A 33 -6.15 -0.16 -10.01
C GLU A 33 -6.60 0.68 -11.20
N HIS A 34 -7.53 1.62 -10.98
CA HIS A 34 -7.93 2.59 -12.00
C HIS A 34 -6.76 3.49 -12.43
N CYS A 35 -6.00 4.05 -11.48
CA CYS A 35 -4.81 4.86 -11.78
C CYS A 35 -3.75 4.07 -12.57
N LYS A 36 -3.54 2.79 -12.24
CA LYS A 36 -2.64 1.89 -12.97
C LYS A 36 -3.10 1.71 -14.41
N LYS A 37 -4.39 1.43 -14.63
CA LYS A 37 -4.98 1.26 -15.97
C LYS A 37 -4.78 2.48 -16.88
N HIS A 38 -4.78 3.67 -16.31
CA HIS A 38 -4.61 4.93 -17.05
C HIS A 38 -3.16 5.43 -17.11
N ALA A 39 -2.18 4.58 -16.76
CA ALA A 39 -0.74 4.88 -16.78
C ALA A 39 -0.36 6.13 -15.96
N VAL A 40 -1.17 6.50 -14.97
CA VAL A 40 -0.86 7.58 -14.02
C VAL A 40 0.23 7.14 -13.04
N MET A 41 0.41 5.82 -12.87
CA MET A 41 1.39 5.20 -11.99
C MET A 41 2.23 4.19 -12.79
N ARG A 42 3.54 4.13 -12.51
CA ARG A 42 4.49 3.19 -13.13
C ARG A 42 4.28 1.76 -12.60
N GLU A 43 4.76 0.77 -13.34
CA GLU A 43 4.83 -0.62 -12.88
C GLU A 43 5.55 -0.73 -11.52
N GLY A 44 5.07 -1.62 -10.64
CA GLY A 44 5.60 -1.80 -9.29
C GLY A 44 4.93 -0.95 -8.21
N PHE A 45 3.94 -0.13 -8.56
CA PHE A 45 3.13 0.65 -7.60
C PHE A 45 2.45 -0.24 -6.55
N GLU A 46 1.99 -1.44 -6.93
CA GLU A 46 1.39 -2.42 -6.02
C GLU A 46 2.33 -2.89 -4.90
N LYS A 47 3.65 -2.67 -5.04
CA LYS A 47 4.65 -3.05 -4.03
C LYS A 47 4.90 -1.95 -3.00
N LEU A 48 4.26 -0.79 -3.13
CA LEU A 48 4.47 0.34 -2.21
C LEU A 48 3.86 0.07 -0.83
N TRP A 49 2.76 -0.67 -0.76
CA TRP A 49 2.13 -1.08 0.49
C TRP A 49 1.87 -2.59 0.52
N THR A 50 1.51 -3.07 1.70
CA THR A 50 0.99 -4.42 1.91
C THR A 50 -0.36 -4.30 2.58
N GLU A 51 -1.35 -5.02 2.05
CA GLU A 51 -2.66 -5.14 2.66
C GLU A 51 -2.63 -6.19 3.77
N CYS A 52 -3.32 -5.94 4.87
CA CYS A 52 -3.71 -6.95 5.86
C CYS A 52 -5.18 -6.78 6.23
N THR A 53 -5.83 -7.82 6.72
CA THR A 53 -7.25 -7.75 7.12
C THR A 53 -7.46 -7.89 8.62
N SER A 54 -6.38 -8.15 9.36
CA SER A 54 -6.38 -8.32 10.82
C SER A 54 -5.21 -7.60 11.48
N ILE A 55 -5.33 -7.30 12.78
CA ILE A 55 -4.29 -6.61 13.55
C ILE A 55 -3.10 -7.57 13.78
N GLU A 56 -3.38 -8.85 13.92
CA GLU A 56 -2.40 -9.92 14.17
C GLU A 56 -1.35 -10.00 13.05
N GLU A 57 -1.77 -9.74 11.81
CA GLU A 57 -0.87 -9.72 10.64
C GLU A 57 0.09 -8.52 10.64
N ILE A 58 -0.27 -7.40 11.29
CA ILE A 58 0.47 -6.13 11.20
C ILE A 58 1.91 -6.30 11.70
N PHE A 59 2.10 -6.92 12.87
CA PHE A 59 3.43 -7.05 13.47
C PHE A 59 4.36 -7.91 12.62
N GLY A 60 3.86 -9.01 12.05
CA GLY A 60 4.63 -9.86 11.14
C GLY A 60 5.03 -9.17 9.84
N LEU A 61 4.26 -8.17 9.40
CA LEU A 61 4.53 -7.40 8.18
C LEU A 61 5.49 -6.23 8.43
N ILE A 62 5.39 -5.57 9.57
CA ILE A 62 6.28 -4.45 9.92
C ILE A 62 7.70 -4.95 10.21
N ASP A 63 7.84 -6.08 10.92
CA ASP A 63 9.16 -6.60 11.34
C ASP A 63 9.99 -7.22 10.19
N ARG A 64 9.35 -7.61 9.08
CA ARG A 64 10.02 -8.20 7.90
C ARG A 64 10.75 -7.18 7.01
N SER A 65 10.85 -5.94 7.46
CA SER A 65 11.36 -4.81 6.64
C SER A 65 12.71 -4.28 7.12
N GLY A 66 13.39 -5.02 8.00
CA GLY A 66 14.75 -4.76 8.49
C GLY A 66 15.81 -5.52 7.71
#